data_AF-A0A6N3F905-F1
#
_entry.id   AF-A0A6N3F905-F1
#
_cell.length_a   1.000
_cell.length_b   1.000
_cell.length_c   1.000
_cell.angle_alpha   90.00
_cell.angle_beta   90.00
_cell.angle_gamma   90.00
#
_symmetry.space_group_name_H-M   'P 1'
#
loop_
_entity.id
_entity.type
_entity.pdbx_description
1 polymer ?
#
loop_
_entity_poly.entity_id
_entity_poly.type
_entity_poly.pdbx_seq_one_letter_code
_entity_poly.pdbx_strand_id
1 'polypeptide(L)'
;MMNPIRFTAEGVAKKTGEIILAVISLFLMNGFIYMTVGETHKNWLLLLIYIVLYAGIRSKYRYSTRVIMGSVFYSAAFLNIVISEPWGDLISALGFPAYGYMGITTIVNILLFVFMGWYLKRFPAEKFSFEPGYGVALMLVISSVAGASQIVYDWMADDRMQDIRLYNMLISSGFLVLELLVYYMLYVISKEYTENVELLAMQQKAELDREMYIVTKNIYQEMSAVRYEIKNHDAYMRALLEKKEYRKLEEFLNSSMSKSVELYQYVNCGNAVVNTIVNYEISRARSEGIRTESQIIIPKKLPYRETELCSLLFNLLNNAIEACCSPGIKDPFICLQMRQQESFPV
;
A
#
# COMPACT_ATOMS: atom_id res chain seq x y z
N MET A 1 6.65 -2.34 10.58
CA MET A 1 5.88 -1.48 11.51
C MET A 1 4.91 -0.67 10.67
N MET A 2 3.67 -1.14 10.54
CA MET A 2 2.60 -0.40 9.87
C MET A 2 1.94 0.50 10.90
N ASN A 3 1.87 1.78 10.60
CA ASN A 3 1.24 2.77 11.47
C ASN A 3 -0.27 2.50 11.48
N PRO A 4 -0.88 2.18 12.64
CA PRO A 4 -2.33 2.07 12.70
C PRO A 4 -2.89 3.46 12.41
N ILE A 5 -3.72 3.55 11.36
CA ILE A 5 -4.44 4.76 10.97
C ILE A 5 -5.39 5.12 12.12
N ARG A 6 -4.89 5.88 13.10
CA ARG A 6 -5.72 6.53 14.10
C ARG A 6 -6.55 7.57 13.36
N PHE A 7 -7.86 7.36 13.32
CA PHE A 7 -8.81 8.47 13.23
C PHE A 7 -8.59 9.38 14.45
N THR A 8 -7.60 10.26 14.40
CA THR A 8 -7.48 11.31 15.40
C THR A 8 -8.58 12.32 15.13
N ALA A 9 -9.32 12.71 16.18
CA ALA A 9 -10.32 13.77 16.09
C ALA A 9 -9.73 15.05 15.47
N GLU A 10 -8.43 15.31 15.68
CA GLU A 10 -7.65 16.37 15.03
C GLU A 10 -7.62 16.25 13.50
N GLY A 11 -7.41 15.06 12.93
CA GLY A 11 -7.39 14.87 11.48
C GLY A 11 -8.75 15.15 10.85
N VAL A 12 -9.83 14.72 11.52
CA VAL A 12 -11.21 14.99 11.09
C VAL A 12 -11.54 16.48 11.22
N ALA A 13 -11.16 17.13 12.31
CA ALA A 13 -11.38 18.55 12.54
C ALA A 13 -10.62 19.40 11.50
N LYS A 14 -9.36 19.07 11.22
CA LYS A 14 -8.53 19.74 10.23
C LYS A 14 -9.11 19.64 8.82
N LYS A 15 -9.54 18.44 8.40
CA LYS A 15 -10.20 18.23 7.10
C LYS A 15 -11.52 19.00 6.99
N THR A 16 -12.30 19.03 8.07
CA THR A 16 -13.56 19.79 8.10
C THR A 16 -13.29 21.29 7.97
N GLY A 17 -12.25 21.80 8.64
CA GLY A 17 -11.78 23.16 8.49
C GLY A 17 -11.32 23.49 7.07
N GLU A 18 -10.59 22.58 6.40
CA GLU A 18 -10.14 22.77 5.01
C GLU A 18 -11.30 22.85 4.01
N ILE A 19 -12.33 22.00 4.17
CA ILE A 19 -13.53 22.03 3.31
C ILE A 19 -14.35 23.30 3.56
N ILE A 20 -14.59 23.65 4.83
CA ILE A 20 -15.33 24.88 5.18
C ILE A 20 -14.61 26.10 4.63
N LEU A 21 -13.28 26.14 4.77
CA LEU A 21 -12.48 27.25 4.27
C LEU A 21 -12.48 27.30 2.74
N ALA A 22 -12.46 26.16 2.04
CA ALA A 22 -12.63 26.09 0.59
C ALA A 22 -13.97 26.69 0.14
N VAL A 23 -15.04 26.33 0.82
CA VAL A 23 -16.39 26.83 0.54
C VAL A 23 -16.45 28.34 0.79
N ILE A 24 -15.97 28.81 1.94
CA ILE A 24 -15.91 30.25 2.27
C ILE A 24 -15.09 31.01 1.23
N SER A 25 -13.93 30.49 0.85
CA SER A 25 -13.04 31.17 -0.08
C SER A 25 -13.59 31.22 -1.50
N LEU A 26 -14.33 30.19 -1.93
CA LEU A 26 -15.10 30.19 -3.17
C LEU A 26 -16.19 31.27 -3.15
N PHE A 27 -16.95 31.40 -2.06
CA PHE A 27 -17.97 32.44 -1.91
C PHE A 27 -17.37 33.85 -1.89
N LEU A 28 -16.27 34.07 -1.18
CA LEU A 28 -15.57 35.36 -1.16
C LEU A 28 -15.05 35.74 -2.55
N MET A 29 -14.48 34.79 -3.29
CA MET A 29 -14.02 35.03 -4.66
C MET A 29 -15.19 35.37 -5.58
N ASN A 30 -16.31 34.65 -5.47
CA ASN A 30 -17.50 34.92 -6.26
C ASN A 30 -18.08 36.32 -5.96
N GLY A 31 -18.10 36.73 -4.69
CA GLY A 31 -18.49 38.09 -4.28
C GLY A 31 -17.54 39.17 -4.80
N PHE A 32 -16.23 38.90 -4.81
CA PHE A 32 -15.24 39.82 -5.37
C PHE A 32 -15.39 39.99 -6.90
N ILE A 33 -15.64 38.91 -7.63
CA ILE A 33 -15.93 38.94 -9.06
C ILE A 33 -17.19 39.77 -9.34
N TYR A 34 -18.23 39.60 -8.53
CA TYR A 34 -19.45 40.41 -8.63
C TYR A 34 -19.17 41.90 -8.46
N MET A 35 -18.42 42.27 -7.41
CA MET A 35 -18.11 43.68 -7.12
C MET A 35 -17.23 44.35 -8.18
N THR A 36 -16.39 43.58 -8.87
CA THR A 36 -15.43 44.12 -9.84
C THR A 36 -15.97 44.19 -11.26
N VAL A 37 -16.79 43.23 -11.67
CA VAL A 37 -17.27 43.11 -13.06
C VAL A 37 -18.77 43.38 -13.20
N GLY A 38 -19.51 43.48 -12.09
CA GLY A 38 -20.94 43.81 -12.08
C GLY A 38 -21.88 42.66 -12.43
N GLU A 39 -21.35 41.54 -12.94
CA GLU A 39 -22.10 40.30 -13.21
C GLU A 39 -21.33 39.07 -12.73
N THR A 40 -22.01 38.19 -11.98
CA THR A 40 -21.47 36.90 -11.52
C THR A 40 -21.50 35.84 -12.61
N HIS A 41 -22.47 35.91 -13.52
CA HIS A 41 -22.78 34.84 -14.45
C HIS A 41 -21.85 34.76 -15.65
N LYS A 42 -20.94 35.71 -15.93
CA LYS A 42 -20.15 35.70 -17.19
C LYS A 42 -18.64 35.47 -17.01
N ASN A 43 -18.16 35.30 -15.78
CA ASN A 43 -16.73 35.25 -15.46
C ASN A 43 -16.24 33.87 -15.00
N TRP A 44 -16.71 32.83 -15.67
CA TRP A 44 -16.44 31.41 -15.37
C TRP A 44 -14.95 31.05 -15.41
N LEU A 45 -14.16 31.73 -16.26
CA LEU A 45 -12.71 31.53 -16.39
C LEU A 45 -11.97 31.86 -15.08
N LEU A 46 -12.35 32.94 -14.40
CA LEU A 46 -11.70 33.35 -13.13
C LEU A 46 -11.98 32.34 -12.01
N LEU A 47 -13.19 31.76 -12.01
CA LEU A 47 -13.61 30.78 -11.01
C LEU A 47 -12.93 29.41 -11.27
N LEU A 48 -12.77 29.02 -12.54
CA LEU A 48 -11.98 27.86 -12.93
C LEU A 48 -10.50 28.01 -12.53
N ILE A 49 -9.88 29.15 -12.85
CA ILE A 49 -8.48 29.44 -12.49
C ILE A 49 -8.31 29.40 -10.98
N TYR A 50 -9.25 29.96 -10.21
CA TYR A 50 -9.22 29.92 -8.75
C TYR A 50 -9.27 28.49 -8.21
N ILE A 51 -10.19 27.64 -8.70
CA ILE A 51 -10.31 26.26 -8.21
C ILE A 51 -9.07 25.43 -8.57
N VAL A 52 -8.50 25.65 -9.75
CA VAL A 52 -7.25 25.00 -10.18
C VAL A 52 -6.07 25.45 -9.30
N LEU A 53 -5.96 26.75 -8.99
CA LEU A 53 -4.95 27.29 -8.08
C LEU A 53 -5.14 26.80 -6.65
N TYR A 54 -6.39 26.74 -6.17
CA TYR A 54 -6.74 26.22 -4.85
C TYR A 54 -6.39 24.74 -4.70
N ALA A 55 -6.76 23.93 -5.70
CA ALA A 55 -6.41 22.52 -5.79
C ALA A 55 -4.89 22.32 -5.86
N GLY A 56 -4.17 23.18 -6.59
CA GLY A 56 -2.72 23.12 -6.75
C GLY A 56 -1.92 23.49 -5.49
N ILE A 57 -2.28 24.59 -4.81
CA ILE A 57 -1.44 25.25 -3.80
C ILE A 57 -1.72 24.74 -2.38
N ARG A 58 -2.97 24.45 -2.01
CA ARG A 58 -3.35 24.31 -0.58
C ARG A 58 -3.38 22.88 -0.05
N SER A 59 -3.53 21.90 -0.93
CA SER A 59 -3.73 20.51 -0.52
C SER A 59 -2.41 19.81 -0.22
N LYS A 60 -2.28 19.15 0.93
CA LYS A 60 -1.19 18.18 1.20
C LYS A 60 -1.51 16.77 0.67
N TYR A 61 -2.66 16.59 0.02
CA TYR A 61 -3.09 15.30 -0.54
C TYR A 61 -2.32 14.97 -1.83
N ARG A 62 -2.48 13.75 -2.35
CA ARG A 62 -1.87 13.34 -3.62
C ARG A 62 -2.47 14.13 -4.79
N TYR A 63 -1.72 14.27 -5.88
CA TYR A 63 -2.12 15.07 -7.05
C TYR A 63 -3.49 14.63 -7.60
N SER A 64 -3.69 13.33 -7.80
CA SER A 64 -4.93 12.78 -8.35
C SER A 64 -6.15 13.06 -7.45
N THR A 65 -6.01 12.92 -6.13
CA THR A 65 -7.07 13.32 -5.17
C THR A 65 -7.41 14.81 -5.23
N ARG A 66 -6.39 15.68 -5.43
CA ARG A 66 -6.61 17.13 -5.59
C ARG A 66 -7.45 17.42 -6.82
N VAL A 67 -7.13 16.74 -7.91
CA VAL A 67 -7.84 16.87 -9.18
C VAL A 67 -9.28 16.42 -9.04
N ILE A 68 -9.55 15.28 -8.39
CA ILE A 68 -10.93 14.79 -8.15
C ILE A 68 -11.71 15.78 -7.27
N MET A 69 -11.15 16.23 -6.14
CA MET A 69 -11.85 17.19 -5.28
C MET A 69 -12.09 18.52 -6.00
N GLY A 70 -11.09 19.01 -6.73
CA GLY A 70 -11.19 20.23 -7.53
C GLY A 70 -12.25 20.12 -8.61
N SER A 71 -12.37 18.98 -9.29
CA SER A 71 -13.38 18.76 -10.33
C SER A 71 -14.79 18.81 -9.75
N VAL A 72 -15.03 18.15 -8.60
CA VAL A 72 -16.34 18.16 -7.91
C VAL A 72 -16.70 19.55 -7.40
N PHE A 73 -15.76 20.33 -6.87
CA PHE A 73 -16.05 21.72 -6.48
C PHE A 73 -16.26 22.64 -7.68
N TYR A 74 -15.57 22.36 -8.79
CA TYR A 74 -15.76 23.08 -10.05
C TYR A 74 -17.17 22.86 -10.59
N SER A 75 -17.59 21.63 -10.81
CA SER A 75 -18.94 21.32 -11.29
C SER A 75 -20.03 21.82 -10.34
N ALA A 76 -19.82 21.71 -9.03
CA ALA A 76 -20.71 22.25 -8.01
C ALA A 76 -20.98 23.75 -8.16
N ALA A 77 -19.96 24.53 -8.53
CA ALA A 77 -20.11 25.96 -8.73
C ALA A 77 -21.04 26.30 -9.90
N PHE A 78 -21.13 25.44 -10.92
CA PHE A 78 -22.06 25.62 -12.06
C PHE A 78 -23.44 25.06 -11.74
N LEU A 79 -23.49 23.82 -11.25
CA LEU A 79 -24.74 23.07 -11.15
C LEU A 79 -25.62 23.52 -9.98
N ASN A 80 -25.03 23.87 -8.84
CA ASN A 80 -25.81 24.12 -7.63
C ASN A 80 -26.67 25.39 -7.75
N ILE A 81 -26.20 26.43 -8.44
CA ILE A 81 -26.98 27.66 -8.66
C ILE A 81 -28.20 27.35 -9.52
N VAL A 82 -28.01 26.63 -10.63
CA VAL A 82 -29.07 26.24 -11.58
C VAL A 82 -30.12 25.36 -10.91
N ILE A 83 -29.68 24.45 -10.04
CA ILE A 83 -30.59 23.57 -9.28
C ILE A 83 -31.34 24.36 -8.21
N SER A 84 -30.76 25.43 -7.66
CA SER A 84 -31.32 26.22 -6.56
C SER A 84 -32.31 27.30 -7.02
N GLU A 85 -32.15 27.85 -8.21
CA GLU A 85 -32.96 28.97 -8.73
C GLU A 85 -34.48 28.70 -8.75
N PRO A 86 -34.97 27.53 -9.21
CA PRO A 86 -36.41 27.24 -9.24
C PRO A 86 -37.08 27.20 -7.86
N TRP A 87 -36.32 26.89 -6.81
CA TRP A 87 -36.83 26.88 -5.44
C TRP A 87 -37.08 28.30 -4.92
N GLY A 88 -36.23 29.25 -5.31
CA GLY A 88 -36.43 30.67 -5.02
C GLY A 88 -37.70 31.20 -5.70
N ASP A 89 -37.85 30.90 -6.99
CA ASP A 89 -39.03 31.28 -7.78
C ASP A 89 -40.32 30.70 -7.20
N LEU A 90 -40.33 29.42 -6.85
CA LEU A 90 -41.49 28.74 -6.26
C LEU A 90 -41.95 29.42 -4.96
N ILE A 91 -41.03 29.74 -4.06
CA ILE A 91 -41.40 30.35 -2.77
C ILE A 91 -41.82 31.81 -2.93
N SER A 92 -41.24 32.53 -3.90
CA SER A 92 -41.74 33.85 -4.27
C SER A 92 -43.18 33.80 -4.80
N ALA A 93 -43.52 32.78 -5.59
CA ALA A 93 -44.87 32.57 -6.12
C ALA A 93 -45.90 32.22 -5.03
N LEU A 94 -45.46 31.62 -3.92
CA LEU A 94 -46.29 31.33 -2.74
C LEU A 94 -46.59 32.57 -1.87
N GLY A 95 -46.16 33.76 -2.29
CA GLY A 95 -46.49 35.02 -1.62
C GLY A 95 -45.63 35.34 -0.39
N PHE A 96 -44.50 34.64 -0.21
CA PHE A 96 -43.50 35.00 0.80
C PHE A 96 -42.49 35.98 0.18
N PRO A 97 -42.51 37.29 0.52
CA PRO A 97 -41.69 38.31 -0.12
C PRO A 97 -40.21 38.30 0.35
N ALA A 98 -39.74 37.20 0.93
CA ALA A 98 -38.40 37.09 1.46
C ALA A 98 -37.35 36.96 0.34
N TYR A 99 -36.90 38.11 -0.17
CA TYR A 99 -35.62 38.31 -0.84
C TYR A 99 -35.31 37.54 -2.15
N GLY A 100 -36.31 37.10 -2.94
CA GLY A 100 -36.13 36.65 -4.35
C GLY A 100 -34.86 35.80 -4.63
N TYR A 101 -34.19 36.08 -5.76
CA TYR A 101 -32.93 35.46 -6.22
C TYR A 101 -31.79 35.45 -5.18
N MET A 102 -31.81 36.37 -4.19
CA MET A 102 -30.73 36.52 -3.20
C MET A 102 -30.96 35.75 -1.89
N GLY A 103 -32.19 35.36 -1.57
CA GLY A 103 -32.54 34.76 -0.27
C GLY A 103 -32.48 33.23 -0.27
N ILE A 104 -33.50 32.59 -0.85
CA ILE A 104 -33.66 31.13 -0.71
C ILE A 104 -32.73 30.37 -1.65
N THR A 105 -32.53 30.87 -2.87
CA THR A 105 -31.58 30.31 -3.84
C THR A 105 -30.18 30.21 -3.23
N THR A 106 -29.74 31.22 -2.47
CA THR A 106 -28.42 31.20 -1.81
C THR A 106 -28.37 30.19 -0.67
N ILE A 107 -29.45 30.06 0.12
CA ILE A 107 -29.54 29.05 1.18
C ILE A 107 -29.47 27.63 0.61
N VAL A 108 -30.27 27.32 -0.43
CA VAL A 108 -30.27 26.00 -1.08
C VAL A 108 -28.89 25.70 -1.67
N ASN A 109 -28.26 26.68 -2.33
CA ASN A 109 -26.92 26.55 -2.89
C ASN A 109 -25.86 26.24 -1.80
N ILE A 110 -25.90 26.95 -0.67
CA ILE A 110 -25.02 26.67 0.48
C ILE A 110 -25.25 25.26 1.01
N LEU A 111 -26.50 24.83 1.14
CA LEU A 111 -26.84 23.48 1.61
C LEU A 111 -26.30 22.39 0.65
N LEU A 112 -26.37 22.61 -0.66
CA LEU A 112 -25.80 21.70 -1.65
C LEU A 112 -24.27 21.62 -1.55
N PHE A 113 -23.58 22.73 -1.36
CA PHE A 113 -22.13 22.73 -1.11
C PHE A 113 -21.76 22.01 0.19
N VAL A 114 -22.52 22.22 1.27
CA VAL A 114 -22.34 21.50 2.53
C VAL A 114 -22.59 20.01 2.35
N PHE A 115 -23.61 19.62 1.59
CA PHE A 115 -23.91 18.23 1.27
C PHE A 115 -22.76 17.58 0.48
N MET A 116 -22.22 18.23 -0.54
CA MET A 116 -21.07 17.74 -1.30
C MET A 116 -19.83 17.60 -0.41
N GLY A 117 -19.55 18.61 0.42
CA GLY A 117 -18.45 18.55 1.38
C GLY A 117 -18.62 17.38 2.36
N TRP A 118 -19.83 17.14 2.85
CA TRP A 118 -20.17 15.99 3.68
C TRP A 118 -20.00 14.66 2.92
N TYR A 119 -20.43 14.59 1.66
CA TYR A 119 -20.33 13.40 0.82
C TYR A 119 -18.88 12.99 0.54
N LEU A 120 -18.04 13.95 0.12
CA LEU A 120 -16.60 13.75 -0.08
C LEU A 120 -15.88 13.35 1.23
N LYS A 121 -16.40 13.79 2.38
CA LYS A 121 -15.90 13.39 3.69
C LYS A 121 -16.35 11.97 4.08
N ARG A 122 -17.60 11.60 3.77
CA ARG A 122 -18.18 10.28 4.06
C ARG A 122 -17.50 9.18 3.26
N PHE A 123 -17.09 9.48 2.03
CA PHE A 123 -16.43 8.56 1.10
C PHE A 123 -15.01 9.05 0.73
N PRO A 124 -14.05 9.00 1.67
CA PRO A 124 -12.75 9.63 1.48
C PRO A 124 -11.86 8.87 0.49
N ALA A 125 -11.85 9.28 -0.77
CA ALA A 125 -11.00 8.70 -1.82
C ALA A 125 -9.49 8.83 -1.51
N GLU A 126 -9.09 9.84 -0.73
CA GLU A 126 -7.69 10.13 -0.34
C GLU A 126 -7.00 9.03 0.50
N LYS A 127 -7.80 8.14 1.11
CA LYS A 127 -7.27 7.08 1.98
C LYS A 127 -6.60 5.97 1.21
N PHE A 128 -6.88 5.86 -0.09
CA PHE A 128 -6.44 4.74 -0.88
C PHE A 128 -5.18 5.07 -1.65
N SER A 129 -4.29 4.08 -1.73
CA SER A 129 -3.01 4.21 -2.42
C SER A 129 -3.16 4.13 -3.94
N PHE A 130 -4.25 3.53 -4.41
CA PHE A 130 -4.55 3.28 -5.81
C PHE A 130 -5.70 4.18 -6.28
N GLU A 131 -5.46 4.93 -7.34
CA GLU A 131 -6.46 5.76 -8.01
C GLU A 131 -6.48 5.40 -9.50
N PRO A 132 -7.60 4.90 -10.06
CA PRO A 132 -7.69 4.56 -11.47
C PRO A 132 -7.55 5.82 -12.33
N GLY A 133 -6.49 5.91 -13.16
CA GLY A 133 -6.27 7.08 -14.02
C GLY A 133 -7.44 7.38 -14.97
N TYR A 134 -8.09 6.33 -15.49
CA TYR A 134 -9.31 6.44 -16.30
C TYR A 134 -10.48 7.05 -15.50
N GLY A 135 -10.55 6.80 -14.20
CA GLY A 135 -11.54 7.36 -13.30
C GLY A 135 -11.39 8.86 -13.09
N VAL A 136 -10.15 9.30 -12.87
CA VAL A 136 -9.81 10.73 -12.76
C VAL A 136 -10.12 11.45 -14.08
N ALA A 137 -9.74 10.85 -15.21
CA ALA A 137 -10.03 11.39 -16.53
C ALA A 137 -11.55 11.51 -16.76
N LEU A 138 -12.32 10.48 -16.41
CA LEU A 138 -13.78 10.49 -16.53
C LEU A 138 -14.42 11.61 -15.70
N MET A 139 -13.97 11.81 -14.44
CA MET A 139 -14.45 12.92 -13.60
C MET A 139 -14.17 14.28 -14.22
N LEU A 140 -12.96 14.49 -14.76
CA LEU A 140 -12.62 15.72 -15.46
C LEU A 140 -13.49 15.95 -16.70
N VAL A 141 -13.74 14.90 -17.49
CA VAL A 141 -14.61 14.98 -18.66
C VAL A 141 -16.04 15.36 -18.23
N ILE A 142 -16.61 14.69 -17.23
CA ILE A 142 -17.95 14.99 -16.72
C ILE A 142 -18.03 16.44 -16.22
N SER A 143 -17.06 16.87 -15.42
CA SER A 143 -17.01 18.23 -14.88
C SER A 143 -16.89 19.27 -15.99
N SER A 144 -16.08 18.99 -17.02
CA SER A 144 -15.88 19.90 -18.16
C SER A 144 -17.13 19.99 -19.03
N VAL A 145 -17.80 18.86 -19.27
CA VAL A 145 -19.06 18.81 -20.04
C VAL A 145 -20.18 19.51 -19.26
N ALA A 146 -20.25 19.33 -17.94
CA ALA A 146 -21.20 20.05 -17.09
C ALA A 146 -20.98 21.57 -17.18
N GLY A 147 -19.73 22.04 -17.07
CA GLY A 147 -19.40 23.46 -17.26
C GLY A 147 -19.74 23.97 -18.66
N ALA A 148 -19.38 23.23 -19.71
CA ALA A 148 -19.69 23.58 -21.10
C ALA A 148 -21.21 23.65 -21.35
N SER A 149 -21.98 22.75 -20.74
CA SER A 149 -23.45 22.76 -20.86
C SER A 149 -24.06 24.07 -20.34
N GLN A 150 -23.48 24.66 -19.28
CA GLN A 150 -23.94 25.94 -18.74
C GLN A 150 -23.55 27.11 -19.63
N ILE A 151 -22.35 27.10 -20.20
CA ILE A 151 -21.93 28.13 -21.17
C ILE A 151 -22.87 28.13 -22.39
N VAL A 152 -23.21 26.94 -22.91
CA VAL A 152 -24.15 26.81 -24.02
C VAL A 152 -25.54 27.29 -23.63
N TYR A 153 -26.01 26.94 -22.43
CA TYR A 153 -27.29 27.44 -21.92
C TYR A 153 -27.31 28.97 -21.85
N ASP A 154 -26.26 29.60 -21.31
CA ASP A 154 -26.18 31.06 -21.20
C ASP A 154 -26.07 31.77 -22.56
N TRP A 155 -25.53 31.12 -23.59
CA TRP A 155 -25.56 31.63 -24.98
C TRP A 155 -26.92 31.47 -25.66
N MET A 156 -27.66 30.41 -25.32
CA MET A 156 -28.97 30.12 -25.89
C MET A 156 -30.11 30.88 -25.19
N ALA A 157 -29.88 31.34 -23.96
CA ALA A 157 -30.82 32.11 -23.17
C ALA A 157 -30.94 33.56 -23.67
N ASP A 158 -31.42 33.74 -24.91
CA ASP A 158 -31.96 35.02 -25.39
C ASP A 158 -33.43 35.20 -24.91
N ASP A 159 -34.02 36.38 -25.12
CA ASP A 159 -35.28 36.92 -24.52
C ASP A 159 -36.58 36.07 -24.67
N ARG A 160 -36.49 34.84 -25.18
CA ARG A 160 -37.58 33.85 -25.27
C ARG A 160 -37.17 32.50 -24.68
N MET A 161 -37.69 32.18 -23.49
CA MET A 161 -38.41 30.93 -23.13
C MET A 161 -38.20 30.56 -21.65
N GLN A 162 -39.30 30.59 -20.88
CA GLN A 162 -39.40 29.87 -19.60
C GLN A 162 -39.24 28.35 -19.78
N ASP A 163 -39.57 27.81 -20.95
CA ASP A 163 -39.58 26.36 -21.22
C ASP A 163 -38.18 25.73 -21.17
N ILE A 164 -37.12 26.47 -21.54
CA ILE A 164 -35.73 25.93 -21.58
C ILE A 164 -35.15 25.78 -20.15
N ARG A 165 -35.65 26.54 -19.17
CA ARG A 165 -35.13 26.53 -17.79
C ARG A 165 -35.33 25.19 -17.10
N LEU A 166 -36.51 24.59 -17.25
CA LEU A 166 -36.82 23.27 -16.68
C LEU A 166 -35.90 22.19 -17.25
N TYR A 167 -35.62 22.24 -18.56
CA TYR A 167 -34.67 21.31 -19.19
C TYR A 167 -33.25 21.49 -18.64
N ASN A 168 -32.76 22.73 -18.46
CA ASN A 168 -31.44 22.96 -17.89
C ASN A 168 -31.35 22.47 -16.44
N MET A 169 -32.40 22.66 -15.63
CA MET A 169 -32.45 22.12 -14.27
C MET A 169 -32.34 20.58 -14.26
N LEU A 170 -33.10 19.91 -15.13
CA LEU A 170 -33.07 18.45 -15.22
C LEU A 170 -31.70 17.95 -15.67
N ILE A 171 -31.11 18.55 -16.70
CA ILE A 171 -29.77 18.21 -17.20
C ILE A 171 -28.72 18.42 -16.10
N SER A 172 -28.79 19.56 -15.41
CA SER A 172 -27.86 19.90 -14.32
C SER A 172 -27.95 18.94 -13.15
N SER A 173 -29.17 18.57 -12.76
CA SER A 173 -29.39 17.55 -11.72
C SER A 173 -28.88 16.17 -12.15
N GLY A 174 -29.02 15.83 -13.44
CA GLY A 174 -28.47 14.60 -14.03
C GLY A 174 -26.94 14.56 -13.96
N PHE A 175 -26.26 15.64 -14.32
CA PHE A 175 -24.80 15.75 -14.19
C PHE A 175 -24.34 15.64 -12.73
N LEU A 176 -25.04 16.30 -11.81
CA LEU A 176 -24.73 16.22 -10.38
C LEU A 176 -24.81 14.77 -9.87
N VAL A 177 -25.91 14.07 -10.20
CA VAL A 177 -26.09 12.67 -9.79
C VAL A 177 -25.03 11.77 -10.43
N LEU A 178 -24.77 11.94 -11.73
CA LEU A 178 -23.75 11.20 -12.45
C LEU A 178 -22.37 11.35 -11.79
N GLU A 179 -22.00 12.59 -11.43
CA GLU A 179 -20.71 12.88 -10.83
C GLU A 179 -20.56 12.28 -9.42
N LEU A 180 -21.61 12.35 -8.60
CA LEU A 180 -21.62 11.70 -7.27
C LEU A 180 -21.54 10.18 -7.39
N LEU A 181 -22.20 9.58 -8.40
CA LEU A 181 -22.14 8.15 -8.68
C LEU A 181 -20.74 7.73 -9.13
N VAL A 182 -20.13 8.44 -10.07
CA VAL A 182 -18.77 8.16 -10.55
C VAL A 182 -17.77 8.31 -9.41
N TYR A 183 -17.88 9.37 -8.59
CA TYR A 183 -17.06 9.51 -7.38
C TYR A 183 -17.16 8.30 -6.46
N TYR A 184 -18.38 7.83 -6.19
CA TYR A 184 -18.62 6.67 -5.33
C TYR A 184 -18.07 5.37 -5.93
N MET A 185 -18.24 5.16 -7.23
CA MET A 185 -17.63 4.01 -7.92
C MET A 185 -16.11 4.03 -7.79
N LEU A 186 -15.47 5.20 -7.96
CA LEU A 186 -14.03 5.33 -7.75
C LEU A 186 -13.63 5.02 -6.31
N TYR A 187 -14.39 5.51 -5.34
CA TYR A 187 -14.19 5.16 -3.93
C TYR A 187 -14.26 3.64 -3.70
N VAL A 188 -15.27 2.95 -4.24
CA VAL A 188 -15.43 1.49 -4.10
C VAL A 188 -14.28 0.74 -4.76
N ILE A 189 -13.93 1.08 -6.00
CA ILE A 189 -12.84 0.43 -6.75
C ILE A 189 -11.51 0.60 -6.00
N SER A 190 -11.19 1.82 -5.56
CA SER A 190 -9.96 2.10 -4.81
C SER A 190 -9.91 1.38 -3.47
N LYS A 191 -11.05 1.25 -2.77
CA LYS A 191 -11.17 0.48 -1.54
C LYS A 191 -10.90 -1.00 -1.78
N GLU A 192 -11.63 -1.59 -2.72
CA GLU A 192 -11.55 -3.02 -3.04
C GLU A 192 -10.16 -3.41 -3.55
N TYR A 193 -9.53 -2.56 -4.37
CA TYR A 193 -8.16 -2.78 -4.81
C TYR A 193 -7.18 -2.82 -3.65
N THR A 194 -7.30 -1.89 -2.69
CA THR A 194 -6.42 -1.85 -1.52
C THR A 194 -6.61 -3.10 -0.65
N GLU A 195 -7.85 -3.49 -0.39
CA GLU A 195 -8.19 -4.71 0.35
C GLU A 195 -7.65 -5.96 -0.35
N ASN A 196 -7.74 -6.05 -1.68
CA ASN A 196 -7.20 -7.15 -2.47
C ASN A 196 -5.67 -7.22 -2.42
N VAL A 197 -4.97 -6.08 -2.50
CA VAL A 197 -3.51 -6.05 -2.39
C VAL A 197 -3.06 -6.47 -0.99
N GLU A 198 -3.75 -6.03 0.07
CA GLU A 198 -3.47 -6.49 1.43
C GLU A 198 -3.71 -8.00 1.58
N LEU A 199 -4.81 -8.53 1.03
CA LEU A 199 -5.13 -9.95 1.06
C LEU A 199 -4.06 -10.79 0.34
N LEU A 200 -3.62 -10.37 -0.85
CA LEU A 200 -2.55 -11.03 -1.60
C LEU A 200 -1.24 -11.04 -0.81
N ALA A 201 -0.89 -9.91 -0.17
CA ALA A 201 0.29 -9.84 0.68
C ALA A 201 0.20 -10.77 1.90
N MET A 202 -0.98 -10.92 2.50
CA MET A 202 -1.21 -11.87 3.60
C MET A 202 -1.10 -13.32 3.12
N GLN A 203 -1.64 -13.65 1.94
CA GLN A 203 -1.54 -14.99 1.35
C GLN A 203 -0.10 -15.39 1.06
N GLN A 204 0.67 -14.49 0.41
CA GLN A 204 2.08 -14.72 0.12
C GLN A 204 2.90 -14.91 1.41
N LYS A 205 2.62 -14.12 2.45
CA LYS A 205 3.25 -14.29 3.75
C LYS A 205 2.92 -15.65 4.37
N ALA A 206 1.65 -16.07 4.32
CA ALA A 206 1.23 -17.36 4.87
C ALA A 206 1.88 -18.55 4.13
N GLU A 207 2.11 -18.42 2.82
CA GLU A 207 2.82 -19.42 2.02
C GLU A 207 4.30 -19.53 2.44
N LEU A 208 5.00 -18.40 2.58
CA LEU A 208 6.37 -18.37 3.10
C LEU A 208 6.48 -18.95 4.52
N ASP A 209 5.54 -18.59 5.40
CA ASP A 209 5.50 -19.12 6.78
C ASP A 209 5.30 -20.66 6.77
N ARG A 210 4.51 -21.18 5.83
CA ARG A 210 4.31 -22.63 5.65
C ARG A 210 5.56 -23.34 5.14
N GLU A 211 6.26 -22.75 4.18
CA GLU A 211 7.54 -23.30 3.68
C GLU A 211 8.59 -23.34 4.80
N MET A 212 8.73 -22.24 5.56
CA MET A 212 9.60 -22.21 6.74
C MET A 212 9.22 -23.26 7.78
N TYR A 213 7.92 -23.47 8.01
CA TYR A 213 7.45 -24.51 8.92
C TYR A 213 7.90 -25.91 8.48
N ILE A 214 7.79 -26.23 7.19
CA ILE A 214 8.21 -27.53 6.64
C ILE A 214 9.72 -27.72 6.80
N VAL A 215 10.52 -26.71 6.46
CA VAL A 215 11.98 -26.75 6.64
C VAL A 215 12.34 -26.95 8.11
N THR A 216 11.74 -26.17 9.01
CA THR A 216 11.98 -26.28 10.45
C THR A 216 11.60 -27.64 11.00
N LYS A 217 10.48 -28.21 10.52
CA LYS A 217 10.03 -29.55 10.89
C LYS A 217 11.04 -30.62 10.45
N ASN A 218 11.56 -30.53 9.23
CA ASN A 218 12.56 -31.48 8.72
C ASN A 218 13.85 -31.41 9.54
N ILE A 219 14.34 -30.21 9.83
CA ILE A 219 15.50 -29.99 10.72
C ILE A 219 15.25 -30.63 12.10
N TYR A 220 14.07 -30.43 12.66
CA TYR A 220 13.72 -31.02 13.96
C TYR A 220 13.70 -32.56 13.93
N GLN A 221 13.19 -33.16 12.85
CA GLN A 221 13.19 -34.61 12.65
C GLN A 221 14.60 -35.17 12.55
N GLU A 222 15.48 -34.52 11.78
CA GLU A 222 16.90 -34.89 11.68
C GLU A 222 17.61 -34.76 13.04
N MET A 223 17.40 -33.66 13.77
CA MET A 223 17.95 -33.49 15.12
C MET A 223 17.45 -34.56 16.10
N SER A 224 16.19 -35.00 15.97
CA SER A 224 15.65 -36.07 16.80
C SER A 224 16.32 -37.42 16.50
N ALA A 225 16.60 -37.72 15.23
CA ALA A 225 17.31 -38.91 14.82
C ALA A 225 18.75 -38.92 15.38
N VAL A 226 19.48 -37.81 15.23
CA VAL A 226 20.83 -37.64 15.81
C VAL A 226 20.81 -37.82 17.32
N ARG A 227 19.83 -37.25 18.03
CA ARG A 227 19.70 -37.40 19.48
C ARG A 227 19.46 -38.85 19.89
N TYR A 228 18.66 -39.59 19.12
CA TYR A 228 18.40 -41.01 19.38
C TYR A 228 19.67 -41.84 19.20
N GLU A 229 20.43 -41.57 18.13
CA GLU A 229 21.72 -42.24 17.87
C GLU A 229 22.74 -41.97 18.99
N ILE A 230 22.86 -40.72 19.46
CA ILE A 230 23.71 -40.36 20.60
C ILE A 230 23.30 -41.14 21.87
N LYS A 231 22.00 -41.24 22.15
CA LYS A 231 21.49 -42.03 23.30
C LYS A 231 21.86 -43.51 23.19
N ASN A 232 21.75 -44.09 21.99
CA ASN A 232 22.11 -45.49 21.77
C ASN A 232 23.61 -45.72 21.95
N HIS A 233 24.44 -44.82 21.45
CA HIS A 233 25.90 -44.86 21.68
C HIS A 233 26.21 -44.78 23.18
N ASP A 234 25.60 -43.84 23.93
CA ASP A 234 25.78 -43.73 25.38
C ASP A 234 25.37 -45.03 26.11
N ALA A 235 24.21 -45.59 25.76
CA ALA A 235 23.73 -46.83 26.36
C ALA A 235 24.66 -48.02 26.07
N TYR A 236 25.16 -48.13 24.85
CA TYR A 236 26.09 -49.19 24.46
C TYR A 236 27.44 -49.06 25.18
N MET A 237 27.98 -47.85 25.29
CA MET A 237 29.20 -47.59 26.06
C MET A 237 29.03 -47.95 27.54
N ARG A 238 27.91 -47.59 28.17
CA ARG A 238 27.60 -47.97 29.56
C ARG A 238 27.52 -49.48 29.75
N ALA A 239 26.87 -50.19 28.83
CA ALA A 239 26.75 -51.65 28.91
C ALA A 239 28.11 -52.37 28.80
N LEU A 240 29.02 -51.88 27.94
CA LEU A 240 30.37 -52.41 27.82
C LEU A 240 31.22 -52.12 29.07
N LEU A 241 31.06 -50.94 29.67
CA LEU A 241 31.72 -50.57 30.94
C LEU A 241 31.26 -51.47 32.10
N GLU A 242 29.95 -51.69 32.26
CA GLU A 242 29.40 -52.57 33.32
C GLU A 242 29.91 -54.01 33.19
N LYS A 243 30.04 -54.52 31.96
CA LYS A 243 30.57 -55.86 31.69
C LYS A 243 32.10 -55.93 31.74
N LYS A 244 32.80 -54.82 31.99
CA LYS A 244 34.27 -54.70 31.98
C LYS A 244 34.91 -55.19 30.67
N GLU A 245 34.21 -55.08 29.55
CA GLU A 245 34.70 -55.48 28.22
C GLU A 245 35.50 -54.36 27.54
N TYR A 246 36.62 -53.95 28.17
CA TYR A 246 37.38 -52.77 27.76
C TYR A 246 37.91 -52.83 26.32
N ARG A 247 38.30 -54.02 25.83
CA ARG A 247 38.81 -54.18 24.46
C ARG A 247 37.76 -53.87 23.39
N LYS A 248 36.49 -54.27 23.62
CA LYS A 248 35.39 -53.99 22.69
C LYS A 248 34.95 -52.53 22.75
N LEU A 249 35.06 -51.89 23.92
CA LEU A 249 34.82 -50.46 24.07
C LEU A 249 35.86 -49.65 23.26
N GLU A 250 37.12 -50.03 23.32
CA GLU A 250 38.20 -49.40 22.55
C GLU A 250 38.01 -49.58 21.03
N GLU A 251 37.65 -50.79 20.56
CA GLU A 251 37.28 -51.04 19.16
C GLU A 251 36.05 -50.20 18.72
N PHE A 252 35.03 -50.09 19.56
CA PHE A 252 33.83 -49.27 19.29
C PHE A 252 34.15 -47.77 19.24
N LEU A 253 34.95 -47.26 20.17
CA LEU A 253 35.39 -45.87 20.18
C LEU A 253 36.26 -45.55 18.96
N ASN A 254 37.22 -46.42 18.61
CA ASN A 254 38.08 -46.20 17.44
C ASN A 254 37.31 -46.24 16.11
N SER A 255 36.33 -47.15 15.98
CA SER A 255 35.46 -47.22 14.79
C SER A 255 34.43 -46.10 14.71
N SER A 256 33.91 -45.64 15.86
CA SER A 256 33.05 -44.46 15.92
C SER A 256 33.85 -43.18 15.66
N MET A 257 35.11 -43.13 16.08
CA MET A 257 36.01 -42.01 15.89
C MET A 257 36.41 -41.86 14.41
N SER A 258 36.70 -42.96 13.72
CA SER A 258 36.97 -42.93 12.27
C SER A 258 35.76 -42.50 11.42
N LYS A 259 34.54 -42.91 11.81
CA LYS A 259 33.30 -42.39 11.20
C LYS A 259 33.03 -40.93 11.55
N SER A 260 33.41 -40.50 12.75
CA SER A 260 33.27 -39.10 13.17
C SER A 260 34.31 -38.15 12.54
N VAL A 261 35.45 -38.65 12.04
CA VAL A 261 36.42 -37.84 11.27
C VAL A 261 35.84 -37.30 9.96
N GLU A 262 34.86 -37.98 9.35
CA GLU A 262 34.07 -37.42 8.25
C GLU A 262 33.05 -36.36 8.73
N LEU A 263 32.56 -36.46 9.98
CA LEU A 263 31.72 -35.47 10.66
C LEU A 263 32.50 -34.27 11.24
N TYR A 264 33.82 -34.39 11.48
CA TYR A 264 34.64 -33.34 12.11
C TYR A 264 34.95 -32.15 11.20
N GLN A 265 34.53 -32.16 9.94
CA GLN A 265 34.49 -30.93 9.12
C GLN A 265 33.21 -30.10 9.36
N TYR A 266 32.68 -30.16 10.58
CA TYR A 266 31.56 -29.34 11.03
C TYR A 266 32.04 -27.90 11.29
N VAL A 267 31.46 -26.95 10.58
CA VAL A 267 31.72 -25.52 10.74
C VAL A 267 31.14 -25.04 12.06
N ASN A 268 32.01 -24.57 12.96
CA ASN A 268 31.59 -23.94 14.19
C ASN A 268 32.16 -22.52 14.31
N CYS A 269 31.37 -21.54 13.88
CA CYS A 269 31.70 -20.12 13.90
C CYS A 269 31.07 -19.36 15.09
N GLY A 270 30.40 -20.07 16.01
CA GLY A 270 29.77 -19.49 17.20
C GLY A 270 28.43 -18.78 16.98
N ASN A 271 27.96 -18.65 15.73
CA ASN A 271 26.61 -18.22 15.40
C ASN A 271 25.75 -19.45 15.05
N ALA A 272 24.68 -19.69 15.81
CA ALA A 272 23.86 -20.90 15.66
C ALA A 272 23.20 -21.01 14.27
N VAL A 273 22.69 -19.90 13.73
CA VAL A 273 22.02 -19.88 12.42
C VAL A 273 23.01 -20.19 11.30
N VAL A 274 24.17 -19.53 11.30
CA VAL A 274 25.21 -19.77 10.29
C VAL A 274 25.75 -21.20 10.39
N ASN A 275 26.00 -21.69 11.61
CA ASN A 275 26.43 -23.06 11.82
C ASN A 275 25.42 -24.06 11.23
N THR A 276 24.12 -23.90 11.51
CA THR A 276 23.11 -24.83 11.02
C THR A 276 23.06 -24.87 9.50
N ILE A 277 23.01 -23.71 8.85
CA ILE A 277 22.82 -23.63 7.39
C ILE A 277 24.08 -24.10 6.65
N VAL A 278 25.25 -23.59 7.06
CA VAL A 278 26.50 -23.90 6.37
C VAL A 278 26.80 -25.39 6.46
N ASN A 279 26.58 -26.01 7.62
CA ASN A 279 26.78 -27.45 7.77
C ASN A 279 25.78 -28.26 6.94
N TYR A 280 24.51 -27.87 6.92
CA TYR A 280 23.49 -28.54 6.10
C TYR A 280 23.88 -28.54 4.62
N GLU A 281 24.24 -27.37 4.07
CA GLU A 281 24.59 -27.22 2.65
C GLU A 281 25.95 -27.84 2.29
N ILE A 282 26.95 -27.77 3.18
CA ILE A 282 28.23 -28.45 2.97
C ILE A 282 28.04 -29.97 2.96
N SER A 283 27.21 -30.51 3.86
CA SER A 283 26.86 -31.92 3.86
C SER A 283 26.17 -32.33 2.55
N ARG A 284 25.26 -31.51 2.04
CA ARG A 284 24.59 -31.73 0.75
C ARG A 284 25.54 -31.68 -0.44
N ALA A 285 26.44 -30.69 -0.47
CA ALA A 285 27.46 -30.59 -1.52
C ALA A 285 28.36 -31.83 -1.58
N ARG A 286 28.73 -32.38 -0.41
CA ARG A 286 29.56 -33.59 -0.34
C ARG A 286 28.84 -34.85 -0.79
N SER A 287 27.54 -34.99 -0.52
CA SER A 287 26.76 -36.13 -1.06
C SER A 287 26.71 -36.12 -2.59
N GLU A 288 26.86 -34.95 -3.22
CA GLU A 288 26.96 -34.77 -4.67
C GLU A 288 28.42 -34.90 -5.20
N GLY A 289 29.38 -35.27 -4.34
CA GLY A 289 30.78 -35.45 -4.71
C GLY A 289 31.58 -34.14 -4.85
N ILE A 290 31.07 -33.02 -4.36
CA ILE A 290 31.72 -31.71 -4.44
C ILE A 290 32.69 -31.51 -3.27
N ARG A 291 33.93 -31.09 -3.56
CA ARG A 291 34.90 -30.73 -2.52
C ARG A 291 34.56 -29.38 -1.92
N THR A 292 34.59 -29.27 -0.60
CA THR A 292 34.15 -28.07 0.13
C THR A 292 35.21 -27.60 1.12
N GLU A 293 35.48 -26.30 1.14
CA GLU A 293 36.31 -25.62 2.15
C GLU A 293 35.55 -24.44 2.73
N SER A 294 35.67 -24.21 4.04
CA SER A 294 34.99 -23.10 4.71
C SER A 294 35.88 -22.42 5.75
N GLN A 295 35.88 -21.09 5.73
CA GLN A 295 36.60 -20.24 6.67
C GLN A 295 35.69 -19.11 7.16
N ILE A 296 35.08 -19.30 8.32
CA ILE A 296 34.04 -18.42 8.85
C ILE A 296 34.50 -17.84 10.19
N ILE A 297 34.78 -16.54 10.21
CA ILE A 297 35.20 -15.76 11.38
C ILE A 297 34.21 -14.60 11.56
N ILE A 298 33.20 -14.80 12.39
CA ILE A 298 32.10 -13.86 12.62
C ILE A 298 31.75 -13.76 14.11
N PRO A 299 31.14 -12.64 14.56
CA PRO A 299 30.66 -12.53 15.93
C PRO A 299 29.45 -13.44 16.18
N LYS A 300 29.27 -13.88 17.44
CA LYS A 300 28.15 -14.76 17.85
C LYS A 300 26.77 -14.18 17.53
N LYS A 301 26.63 -12.85 17.61
CA LYS A 301 25.41 -12.12 17.23
C LYS A 301 25.73 -11.21 16.06
N LEU A 302 24.96 -11.36 14.99
CA LEU A 302 25.03 -10.50 13.81
C LEU A 302 23.89 -9.47 13.85
N PRO A 303 24.08 -8.25 13.31
CA PRO A 303 23.06 -7.19 13.28
C PRO A 303 22.01 -7.41 12.19
N TYR A 304 21.73 -8.66 11.81
CA TYR A 304 20.82 -9.03 10.73
C TYR A 304 19.71 -9.93 11.27
N ARG A 305 18.53 -9.91 10.63
CA ARG A 305 17.46 -10.85 10.98
C ARG A 305 17.88 -12.26 10.56
N GLU A 306 17.58 -13.23 11.42
CA GLU A 306 17.89 -14.64 11.15
C GLU A 306 17.30 -15.10 9.81
N THR A 307 16.07 -14.67 9.48
CA THR A 307 15.41 -14.98 8.21
C THR A 307 16.15 -14.45 6.98
N GLU A 308 16.70 -13.23 7.06
CA GLU A 308 17.45 -12.61 5.95
C GLU A 308 18.80 -13.32 5.75
N LEU A 309 19.46 -13.68 6.85
CA LEU A 309 20.70 -14.44 6.84
C LEU A 309 20.48 -15.86 6.29
N CYS A 310 19.36 -16.50 6.65
CA CYS A 310 18.95 -17.78 6.09
C CYS A 310 18.81 -17.71 4.57
N SER A 311 17.97 -16.80 4.07
CA SER A 311 17.72 -16.69 2.63
C SER A 311 18.99 -16.37 1.84
N LEU A 312 19.87 -15.52 2.36
CA LEU A 312 21.14 -15.20 1.71
C LEU A 312 22.04 -16.43 1.58
N LEU A 313 22.29 -17.13 2.69
CA LEU A 313 23.21 -18.27 2.71
C LEU A 313 22.70 -19.44 1.87
N PHE A 314 21.40 -19.76 1.94
CA PHE A 314 20.80 -20.79 1.10
C PHE A 314 20.90 -20.45 -0.38
N ASN A 315 20.57 -19.21 -0.78
CA ASN A 315 20.65 -18.83 -2.19
C ASN A 315 22.08 -18.91 -2.73
N LEU A 316 23.07 -18.46 -1.96
CA LEU A 316 24.47 -18.50 -2.39
C LEU A 316 25.00 -19.93 -2.51
N LEU A 317 24.71 -20.77 -1.51
CA LEU A 317 25.21 -22.15 -1.48
C LEU A 317 24.46 -23.05 -2.48
N ASN A 318 23.15 -22.88 -2.65
CA ASN A 318 22.38 -23.56 -3.69
C ASN A 318 22.92 -23.23 -5.07
N ASN A 319 23.11 -21.94 -5.37
CA ASN A 319 23.65 -21.52 -6.67
C ASN A 319 25.04 -22.11 -6.92
N ALA A 320 25.89 -22.18 -5.89
CA ALA A 320 27.22 -22.78 -6.01
C ALA A 320 27.16 -24.29 -6.26
N ILE A 321 26.26 -25.00 -5.57
CA ILE A 321 26.06 -26.45 -5.73
C ILE A 321 25.48 -26.77 -7.11
N GLU A 322 24.44 -26.05 -7.55
CA GLU A 322 23.83 -26.24 -8.87
C GLU A 322 24.84 -25.99 -10.00
N ALA A 323 25.65 -24.94 -9.87
CA ALA A 323 26.73 -24.67 -10.82
C ALA A 323 27.73 -25.84 -10.85
N CYS A 324 28.13 -26.36 -9.69
CA CYS A 324 29.05 -27.49 -9.56
C CYS A 324 28.49 -28.81 -10.13
N CYS A 325 27.18 -29.02 -10.08
CA CYS A 325 26.50 -30.19 -10.64
C CYS A 325 26.27 -30.09 -12.17
N SER A 326 26.61 -28.97 -12.80
CA SER A 326 26.39 -28.78 -14.24
C SER A 326 27.33 -29.64 -15.09
N PRO A 327 26.83 -30.23 -16.20
CA PRO A 327 27.62 -31.11 -17.05
C PRO A 327 28.78 -30.35 -17.71
N GLY A 328 30.01 -30.83 -17.48
CA GLY A 328 31.23 -30.27 -18.07
C GLY A 328 32.27 -29.80 -17.04
N ILE A 329 31.92 -29.72 -15.75
CA ILE A 329 32.87 -29.38 -14.69
C ILE A 329 33.64 -30.63 -14.27
N LYS A 330 34.97 -30.59 -14.44
CA LYS A 330 35.88 -31.59 -13.90
C LYS A 330 36.42 -31.07 -12.58
N ASP A 331 36.20 -31.83 -11.50
CA ASP A 331 36.65 -31.53 -10.13
C ASP A 331 35.99 -30.29 -9.47
N PRO A 332 34.67 -30.35 -9.19
CA PRO A 332 33.92 -29.25 -8.59
C PRO A 332 34.39 -28.93 -7.16
N PHE A 333 34.54 -27.64 -6.87
CA PHE A 333 35.04 -27.13 -5.59
C PHE A 333 34.29 -25.87 -5.15
N ILE A 334 33.88 -25.82 -3.88
CA ILE A 334 33.21 -24.67 -3.26
C ILE A 334 34.03 -24.18 -2.07
N CYS A 335 34.37 -22.88 -2.06
CA CYS A 335 35.03 -22.21 -0.95
C CYS A 335 34.10 -21.15 -0.35
N LEU A 336 33.77 -21.26 0.93
CA LEU A 336 32.96 -20.28 1.66
C LEU A 336 33.82 -19.49 2.65
N GLN A 337 33.92 -18.18 2.46
CA GLN A 337 34.62 -17.29 3.39
C GLN A 337 33.69 -16.22 3.94
N MET A 338 33.69 -16.06 5.26
CA MET A 338 32.98 -14.98 5.94
C MET A 338 33.91 -14.37 6.98
N ARG A 339 34.12 -13.06 6.92
CA ARG A 339 34.97 -12.33 7.86
C ARG A 339 34.30 -11.04 8.28
N GLN A 340 34.43 -10.68 9.55
CA GLN A 340 34.13 -9.32 10.00
C GLN A 340 35.23 -8.38 9.50
N GLN A 341 34.87 -7.38 8.70
CA GLN A 341 35.76 -6.29 8.35
C GLN A 341 35.67 -5.23 9.45
N GLU A 342 36.78 -4.93 10.12
CA GLU A 342 36.87 -3.69 10.90
C GLU A 342 36.82 -2.52 9.93
N SER A 343 36.01 -1.51 10.26
CA SER A 343 35.81 -0.32 9.47
C SER A 343 37.13 0.30 9.02
N PHE A 344 37.26 0.59 7.71
CA PHE A 344 38.22 1.57 7.25
C PHE A 344 38.00 2.88 8.04
N PRO A 345 39.05 3.50 8.62
CA PRO A 345 38.93 4.87 9.06
C PRO A 345 38.57 5.70 7.82
N VAL A 346 37.40 6.35 7.90
CA VAL A 346 36.84 7.26 6.88
C VAL A 346 37.78 8.45 6.66
#